data_AF-A0A5B8UWF1-F1
#
_entry.id   AF-A0A5B8UWF1-F1
#
_cell.length_a   1.000
_cell.length_b   1.000
_cell.length_c   1.000
_cell.angle_alpha   90.00
_cell.angle_beta   90.00
_cell.angle_gamma   90.00
#
_symmetry.space_group_name_H-M   'P 1'
#
loop_
_entity.id
_entity.type
_entity.pdbx_description
1 polymer ?
#
loop_
_entity_poly.entity_id
_entity_poly.type
_entity_poly.pdbx_seq_one_letter_code
_entity_poly.pdbx_strand_id
1 'polypeptide(L)'
;MKLAFLFGSNVFIIPNNIISYVDNDQTNIFLKIRSIFKKNTEQSSLSIDTDLKDTEGRGLTIHDNEIVSSFGYKVSKTHNRILAKGLKNDTVFDIQQLDNESATKLDRNILAELQAHSPDAVLRISGDFMMGKMHVAVDNERLSIGRDSYYASEARAGLNELTFTPSGLVVA
;
A
#
# COMPACT_ATOMS: atom_id res chain seq x y z
N MET A 1 -1.59 -10.81 -12.37
CA MET A 1 -2.05 -10.76 -10.97
C MET A 1 -2.86 -9.48 -10.83
N LYS A 2 -4.12 -9.57 -10.46
CA LYS A 2 -5.00 -8.43 -10.23
C LYS A 2 -5.08 -8.17 -8.73
N LEU A 3 -4.74 -6.97 -8.29
CA LEU A 3 -4.70 -6.61 -6.88
C LEU A 3 -5.67 -5.49 -6.58
N ALA A 4 -6.23 -5.52 -5.38
CA ALA A 4 -6.94 -4.39 -4.81
C ALA A 4 -6.08 -3.75 -3.71
N PHE A 5 -5.78 -2.46 -3.86
CA PHE A 5 -5.07 -1.67 -2.86
C PHE A 5 -6.06 -0.80 -2.10
N LEU A 6 -6.12 -0.98 -0.78
CA LEU A 6 -6.99 -0.24 0.12
C LEU A 6 -6.17 0.81 0.89
N PHE A 7 -6.49 2.08 0.71
CA PHE A 7 -5.91 3.22 1.42
C PHE A 7 -7.02 3.98 2.16
N GLY A 8 -7.09 3.82 3.48
CA GLY A 8 -8.25 4.27 4.25
C GLY A 8 -9.54 3.62 3.75
N SER A 9 -10.52 4.45 3.38
CA SER A 9 -11.79 4.01 2.77
C SER A 9 -11.74 3.89 1.24
N ASN A 10 -10.59 4.11 0.60
CA ASN A 10 -10.47 4.09 -0.86
C ASN A 10 -9.91 2.76 -1.36
N VAL A 11 -10.52 2.16 -2.37
CA VAL A 11 -10.02 0.93 -3.02
C VAL A 11 -9.64 1.18 -4.48
N PHE A 12 -8.47 0.68 -4.87
CA PHE A 12 -7.96 0.75 -6.24
C PHE A 12 -7.69 -0.65 -6.76
N ILE A 13 -8.38 -1.06 -7.82
CA ILE A 13 -8.28 -2.41 -8.38
C ILE A 13 -7.53 -2.33 -9.72
N ILE A 14 -6.33 -2.91 -9.79
CA ILE A 14 -5.46 -2.82 -10.96
C ILE A 14 -4.87 -4.19 -11.33
N PRO A 15 -4.63 -4.47 -12.62
CA PRO A 15 -3.96 -5.71 -13.07
C PRO A 15 -2.43 -5.62 -12.99
N ASN A 16 -1.89 -4.85 -12.03
CA ASN A 16 -0.47 -4.61 -11.86
C ASN A 16 -0.07 -4.81 -10.39
N ASN A 17 1.19 -5.17 -10.16
CA ASN A 17 1.78 -5.41 -8.85
C ASN A 17 2.68 -4.27 -8.37
N ILE A 18 2.69 -3.15 -9.08
CA ILE A 18 3.52 -1.99 -8.79
C ILE A 18 2.63 -0.78 -8.46
N ILE A 19 3.03 -0.05 -7.43
CA ILE A 19 2.56 1.31 -7.14
C ILE A 19 3.74 2.24 -7.38
N SER A 20 3.51 3.26 -8.19
CA SER A 20 4.50 4.26 -8.57
C SER A 20 4.15 5.64 -8.02
N TYR A 21 5.10 6.56 -8.08
CA TYR A 21 4.89 7.98 -7.80
C TYR A 21 5.69 8.85 -8.76
N VAL A 22 5.24 10.07 -9.00
CA VAL A 22 5.96 11.06 -9.81
C VAL A 22 6.72 12.02 -8.89
N ASP A 23 8.02 12.15 -9.11
CA ASP A 23 8.88 13.18 -8.48
C ASP A 23 9.79 13.80 -9.55
N ASN A 24 9.74 15.13 -9.69
CA ASN A 24 10.46 15.90 -10.70
C ASN A 24 10.29 15.32 -12.13
N ASP A 25 9.05 15.08 -12.54
CA ASP A 25 8.65 14.50 -13.85
C ASP A 25 9.17 13.08 -14.14
N GLN A 26 9.73 12.40 -13.13
CA GLN A 26 10.14 11.00 -13.22
C GLN A 26 9.19 10.09 -12.46
N THR A 27 8.76 9.01 -13.11
CA THR A 27 7.99 7.94 -12.47
C THR A 27 8.95 7.00 -11.74
N ASN A 28 8.77 6.90 -10.43
CA ASN A 28 9.57 6.06 -9.53
C ASN A 28 8.69 4.99 -8.91
N ILE A 29 9.26 3.82 -8.63
CA ILE A 29 8.53 2.73 -7.96
C ILE A 29 8.55 2.97 -6.45
N PHE A 30 7.37 3.01 -5.84
CA PHE A 30 7.23 3.06 -4.37
C PHE A 30 7.13 1.65 -3.77
N LEU A 31 6.28 0.81 -4.36
CA LEU A 31 5.96 -0.51 -3.84
C LEU A 31 5.84 -1.51 -4.99
N LYS A 32 6.44 -2.68 -4.83
CA LYS A 32 6.27 -3.82 -5.72
C LYS A 32 5.87 -5.04 -4.91
N ILE A 33 4.75 -5.65 -5.26
CA ILE A 33 4.29 -6.92 -4.67
C ILE A 33 4.97 -8.07 -5.40
N ARG A 34 5.89 -8.76 -4.73
CA ARG A 34 6.63 -9.92 -5.24
C ARG A 34 5.78 -11.18 -5.21
N SER A 35 5.08 -11.40 -4.11
CA SER A 35 4.19 -12.54 -3.90
C SER A 35 3.06 -12.17 -2.95
N ILE A 36 1.94 -12.89 -3.04
CA ILE A 36 0.83 -12.82 -2.11
C ILE A 36 0.75 -14.09 -1.28
N PHE A 37 0.22 -13.97 -0.07
CA PHE A 37 -0.07 -15.11 0.80
C PHE A 37 -1.22 -15.96 0.24
N LYS A 38 -1.07 -17.28 0.30
CA LYS A 38 -2.07 -18.27 -0.13
C LYS A 38 -2.18 -19.37 0.93
N LYS A 39 -3.26 -19.33 1.71
CA LYS A 39 -3.51 -20.21 2.87
C LYS A 39 -3.26 -21.72 2.63
N ASN A 40 -3.40 -22.20 1.40
CA ASN A 40 -3.26 -23.62 1.05
C ASN A 40 -1.83 -24.02 0.59
N THR A 41 -0.86 -23.13 0.75
CA THR A 41 0.54 -23.36 0.32
C THR A 41 1.45 -23.06 1.50
N GLU A 42 2.10 -24.11 2.04
CA GLU A 42 2.88 -24.05 3.29
C GLU A 42 4.06 -23.07 3.25
N GLN A 43 4.42 -22.55 2.08
CA GLN A 43 5.54 -21.60 1.90
C GLN A 43 5.13 -20.27 1.26
N SER A 44 3.82 -20.01 1.13
CA SER A 44 3.40 -18.71 0.61
C SER A 44 3.49 -17.64 1.69
N SER A 45 3.99 -16.47 1.32
CA SER A 45 3.97 -15.27 2.14
C SER A 45 3.79 -14.04 1.25
N LEU A 46 3.25 -12.98 1.84
CA LEU A 46 3.32 -11.66 1.24
C LEU A 46 4.78 -11.22 1.20
N SER A 47 5.31 -10.94 0.02
CA SER A 47 6.65 -10.35 -0.16
C SER A 47 6.57 -9.07 -0.96
N ILE A 48 7.36 -8.08 -0.56
CA ILE A 48 7.39 -6.75 -1.16
C ILE A 48 8.81 -6.25 -1.40
N ASP A 49 8.91 -5.33 -2.36
CA ASP A 49 9.98 -4.33 -2.38
C ASP A 49 9.37 -2.97 -2.10
N THR A 50 10.01 -2.15 -1.27
CA THR A 50 9.64 -0.75 -1.10
C THR A 50 10.87 0.10 -0.78
N ASP A 51 10.83 1.35 -1.24
CA ASP A 51 11.79 2.38 -0.87
C ASP A 51 11.01 3.64 -0.45
N LEU A 52 11.10 3.98 0.82
CA LEU A 52 10.38 5.09 1.41
C LEU A 52 11.23 5.84 2.42
N LYS A 53 10.80 7.05 2.75
CA LYS A 53 11.32 7.79 3.89
C LYS A 53 10.19 8.11 4.86
N ASP A 54 10.49 8.36 6.12
CA ASP A 54 9.53 9.01 7.01
C ASP A 54 9.52 10.53 6.83
N THR A 55 8.68 11.21 7.60
CA THR A 55 8.53 12.67 7.60
C THR A 55 9.75 13.43 8.11
N GLU A 56 10.69 12.75 8.77
CA GLU A 56 12.00 13.29 9.17
C GLU A 56 13.09 13.03 8.09
N GLY A 57 12.73 12.39 6.97
CA GLY A 57 13.62 12.10 5.85
C GLY A 57 14.49 10.85 6.05
N ARG A 58 14.25 10.06 7.10
CA ARG A 58 14.98 8.82 7.39
C ARG A 58 14.49 7.71 6.45
N GLY A 59 15.41 6.95 5.85
CA GLY A 59 15.09 5.97 4.82
C GLY A 59 14.85 4.54 5.32
N LEU A 60 13.91 3.85 4.69
CA LEU A 60 13.67 2.42 4.81
C LEU A 60 13.60 1.80 3.42
N THR A 61 14.50 0.86 3.15
CA THR A 61 14.47 0.06 1.92
C THR A 61 14.28 -1.40 2.28
N ILE A 62 13.23 -2.01 1.73
CA ILE A 62 12.94 -3.44 1.84
C ILE A 62 13.02 -4.06 0.45
N HIS A 63 13.69 -5.20 0.32
CA HIS A 63 13.76 -5.98 -0.91
C HIS A 63 13.48 -7.44 -0.61
N ASP A 64 12.46 -8.01 -1.23
CA ASP A 64 11.99 -9.38 -0.95
C ASP A 64 11.83 -9.64 0.56
N ASN A 65 11.19 -8.71 1.26
CA ASN A 65 11.05 -8.67 2.73
C ASN A 65 12.36 -8.53 3.54
N GLU A 66 13.54 -8.48 2.93
CA GLU A 66 14.80 -8.24 3.62
C GLU A 66 15.08 -6.74 3.74
N ILE A 67 15.55 -6.33 4.92
CA ILE A 67 15.85 -4.92 5.20
C ILE A 67 17.21 -4.62 4.59
N VAL A 68 17.22 -3.86 3.49
CA VAL A 68 18.44 -3.44 2.80
C VAL A 68 19.04 -2.22 3.48
N SER A 69 18.19 -1.27 3.87
CA SER A 69 18.59 -0.06 4.60
C SER A 69 17.51 0.33 5.61
N SER A 70 17.91 0.76 6.80
CA SER A 70 16.98 1.20 7.85
C SER A 70 17.65 2.17 8.81
N PHE A 71 16.96 3.24 9.13
CA PHE A 71 17.35 4.22 10.13
C PHE A 71 16.84 3.87 11.54
N GLY A 72 16.96 2.58 11.92
CA GLY A 72 16.54 2.08 13.24
C GLY A 72 15.06 1.73 13.35
N TYR A 73 14.37 1.54 12.22
CA TYR A 73 12.97 1.08 12.23
C TYR A 73 12.84 -0.32 12.81
N LYS A 74 11.76 -0.54 13.58
CA LYS A 74 11.35 -1.88 14.00
C LYS A 74 10.43 -2.45 12.94
N VAL A 75 10.94 -3.39 12.16
CA VAL A 75 10.17 -4.08 11.12
C VAL A 75 9.76 -5.46 11.64
N SER A 76 8.46 -5.74 11.65
CA SER A 76 7.90 -7.06 11.95
C SER A 76 7.23 -7.64 10.71
N LYS A 77 7.39 -8.95 10.55
CA LYS A 77 6.91 -9.70 9.38
C LYS A 77 6.05 -10.88 9.86
N THR A 78 4.85 -11.00 9.32
CA THR A 78 4.04 -12.24 9.39
C THR A 78 3.79 -12.72 7.97
N HIS A 79 3.18 -13.90 7.82
CA HIS A 79 2.89 -14.46 6.49
C HIS A 79 2.04 -13.54 5.59
N ASN A 80 1.24 -12.64 6.16
CA ASN A 80 0.34 -11.74 5.43
C ASN A 80 0.54 -10.25 5.74
N ARG A 81 1.59 -9.87 6.48
CA ARG A 81 1.80 -8.47 6.90
C ARG A 81 3.27 -8.11 7.01
N ILE A 82 3.62 -6.91 6.53
CA ILE A 82 4.87 -6.24 6.86
C ILE A 82 4.52 -4.92 7.56
N LEU A 83 5.02 -4.74 8.78
CA LEU A 83 4.80 -3.54 9.59
C LEU A 83 6.15 -2.93 9.97
N ALA A 84 6.34 -1.66 9.63
CA ALA A 84 7.47 -0.84 10.01
C ALA A 84 7.04 0.26 11.00
N LYS A 85 7.66 0.25 12.18
CA LYS A 85 7.46 1.25 13.24
C LYS A 85 8.66 2.19 13.35
N GLY A 86 8.37 3.47 13.51
CA GLY A 86 9.34 4.53 13.81
C GLY A 86 9.94 4.41 15.21
N LEU A 87 10.91 5.28 15.52
CA LEU A 87 11.56 5.33 16.84
C LEU A 87 10.59 5.66 17.98
N LYS A 88 9.50 6.39 17.68
CA LYS A 88 8.45 6.75 18.63
C LYS A 88 7.29 5.75 18.64
N ASN A 89 7.45 4.59 17.99
CA ASN A 89 6.44 3.53 17.85
C ASN A 89 5.21 3.90 17.00
N ASP A 90 5.31 5.01 16.28
CA ASP A 90 4.42 5.44 15.21
C ASP A 90 4.50 4.49 13.99
N THR A 91 3.38 4.32 13.28
CA THR A 91 3.35 3.50 12.06
C THR A 91 3.90 4.30 10.90
N VAL A 92 5.08 3.92 10.42
CA VAL A 92 5.67 4.51 9.22
C VAL A 92 5.08 3.84 7.99
N PHE A 93 5.02 2.52 7.99
CA PHE A 93 4.45 1.76 6.87
C PHE A 93 3.87 0.45 7.37
N ASP A 94 2.69 0.10 6.89
CA ASP A 94 2.01 -1.15 7.20
C ASP A 94 1.30 -1.62 5.95
N ILE A 95 1.64 -2.83 5.50
CA ILE A 95 0.92 -3.51 4.43
C ILE A 95 0.42 -4.85 4.94
N GLN A 96 -0.88 -5.05 4.84
CA GLN A 96 -1.55 -6.26 5.27
C GLN A 96 -2.43 -6.81 4.15
N GLN A 97 -2.24 -8.08 3.81
CA GLN A 97 -3.19 -8.83 3.01
C GLN A 97 -4.38 -9.25 3.89
N LEU A 98 -5.56 -8.75 3.53
CA LEU A 98 -6.81 -9.08 4.22
C LEU A 98 -7.22 -10.52 3.91
N ASP A 99 -7.69 -11.23 4.94
CA ASP A 99 -8.43 -12.46 4.73
C ASP A 99 -9.88 -12.18 4.31
N ASN A 100 -10.59 -13.23 3.91
CA ASN A 100 -11.97 -13.11 3.45
C ASN A 100 -12.87 -12.51 4.54
N GLU A 101 -12.67 -12.86 5.81
CA GLU A 101 -13.48 -12.34 6.91
C GLU A 101 -13.27 -10.83 7.07
N SER A 102 -12.01 -10.38 7.08
CA SER A 102 -11.66 -8.96 7.19
C SER A 102 -12.14 -8.17 5.97
N ALA A 103 -12.06 -8.75 4.78
CA ALA A 103 -12.58 -8.14 3.56
C ALA A 103 -14.10 -7.95 3.64
N THR A 104 -14.86 -8.89 4.20
CA THR A 104 -16.33 -8.77 4.35
C THR A 104 -16.79 -7.64 5.28
N LYS A 105 -15.88 -7.08 6.09
CA LYS A 105 -16.16 -5.95 7.00
C LYS A 105 -15.95 -4.58 6.34
N LEU A 106 -15.57 -4.54 5.07
CA LEU A 106 -15.42 -3.30 4.30
C LEU A 106 -16.79 -2.69 3.97
N ASP A 107 -16.78 -1.41 3.58
CA ASP A 107 -17.99 -0.71 3.13
C ASP A 107 -18.68 -1.45 1.97
N ARG A 108 -20.01 -1.35 1.89
CA ARG A 108 -20.81 -2.06 0.88
C ARG A 108 -20.41 -1.70 -0.55
N ASN A 109 -20.04 -0.45 -0.81
CA ASN A 109 -19.63 -0.03 -2.14
C ASN A 109 -18.29 -0.67 -2.52
N ILE A 110 -17.34 -0.72 -1.58
CA ILE A 110 -16.05 -1.41 -1.77
C ILE A 110 -16.28 -2.90 -2.02
N LEU A 111 -17.15 -3.54 -1.24
CA LEU A 111 -17.48 -4.95 -1.39
C LEU A 111 -18.06 -5.28 -2.77
N ALA A 112 -18.98 -4.46 -3.28
CA ALA A 112 -19.58 -4.65 -4.60
C ALA A 112 -18.50 -4.63 -5.70
N GLU A 113 -17.54 -3.71 -5.59
CA GLU A 113 -16.45 -3.56 -6.56
C GLU A 113 -15.44 -4.70 -6.48
N LEU A 114 -15.09 -5.14 -5.27
CA LEU A 114 -14.26 -6.33 -5.06
C LEU A 114 -14.92 -7.59 -5.65
N GLN A 115 -16.24 -7.73 -5.52
CA GLN A 115 -16.98 -8.84 -6.12
C GLN A 115 -16.99 -8.76 -7.65
N ALA A 116 -17.29 -7.58 -8.21
CA ALA A 116 -17.35 -7.34 -9.65
C ALA A 116 -16.01 -7.63 -10.34
N HIS A 117 -14.89 -7.27 -9.71
CA HIS A 117 -13.58 -7.41 -10.32
C HIS A 117 -12.78 -8.65 -9.88
N SER A 118 -13.15 -9.27 -8.75
CA SER A 118 -12.56 -10.49 -8.20
C SER A 118 -11.01 -10.45 -8.20
N PRO A 119 -10.37 -9.55 -7.42
CA PRO A 119 -8.92 -9.48 -7.33
C PRO A 119 -8.33 -10.74 -6.65
N ASP A 120 -7.07 -11.05 -6.98
CA ASP A 120 -6.32 -12.17 -6.41
C ASP A 120 -6.02 -11.95 -4.91
N ALA A 121 -5.90 -10.69 -4.48
CA ALA A 121 -5.70 -10.30 -3.10
C ALA A 121 -6.15 -8.85 -2.85
N VAL A 122 -6.53 -8.56 -1.60
CA VAL A 122 -6.80 -7.21 -1.10
C VAL A 122 -5.71 -6.82 -0.11
N LEU A 123 -4.97 -5.75 -0.42
CA LEU A 123 -3.84 -5.25 0.35
C LEU A 123 -4.22 -3.92 0.98
N ARG A 124 -4.38 -3.89 2.31
CA ARG A 124 -4.52 -2.66 3.08
C ARG A 124 -3.14 -2.05 3.29
N ILE A 125 -2.99 -0.78 2.93
CA ILE A 125 -1.76 -0.01 3.16
C ILE A 125 -2.10 1.14 4.10
N SER A 126 -1.29 1.32 5.15
CA SER A 126 -1.44 2.38 6.14
C SER A 126 -0.08 2.90 6.59
N GLY A 127 -0.02 4.11 7.14
CA GLY A 127 1.22 4.70 7.65
C GLY A 127 1.36 6.18 7.33
N ASP A 128 2.50 6.73 7.72
CA ASP A 128 2.87 8.13 7.54
C ASP A 128 4.30 8.18 6.99
N PHE A 129 4.43 8.50 5.69
CA PHE A 129 5.69 8.35 4.96
C PHE A 129 5.79 9.33 3.78
N MET A 130 6.99 9.42 3.23
CA MET A 130 7.35 10.25 2.09
C MET A 130 7.66 9.38 0.87
N MET A 131 7.03 9.69 -0.26
CA MET A 131 7.37 9.19 -1.59
C MET A 131 8.09 10.32 -2.37
N GLY A 132 9.42 10.29 -2.43
CA GLY A 132 10.19 11.44 -2.92
C GLY A 132 9.95 12.68 -2.04
N LYS A 133 9.40 13.75 -2.62
CA LYS A 133 9.00 14.98 -1.91
C LYS A 133 7.54 14.98 -1.43
N MET A 134 6.76 13.96 -1.78
CA MET A 134 5.33 13.90 -1.51
C MET A 134 5.08 13.21 -0.17
N HIS A 135 4.37 13.91 0.72
CA HIS A 135 3.90 13.34 1.98
C HIS A 135 2.64 12.52 1.74
N VAL A 136 2.61 11.28 2.22
CA VAL A 136 1.45 10.40 2.15
C VAL A 136 1.13 9.91 3.56
N ALA A 137 -0.08 10.21 4.02
CA ALA A 137 -0.57 9.76 5.31
C ALA A 137 -1.87 8.99 5.14
N VAL A 138 -1.90 7.77 5.66
CA VAL A 138 -3.01 6.84 5.48
C VAL A 138 -3.37 6.22 6.82
N ASP A 139 -4.58 6.52 7.27
CA ASP A 139 -5.19 5.92 8.45
C ASP A 139 -6.32 4.96 8.04
N ASN A 140 -7.17 4.55 8.98
CA ASN A 140 -8.24 3.58 8.71
C ASN A 140 -9.33 4.15 7.79
N GLU A 141 -9.49 5.47 7.71
CA GLU A 141 -10.61 6.13 7.02
C GLU A 141 -10.12 7.03 5.89
N ARG A 142 -8.88 7.51 5.95
CA ARG A 142 -8.43 8.64 5.16
C ARG A 142 -7.11 8.37 4.45
N LEU A 143 -7.02 8.89 3.23
CA LEU A 143 -5.79 9.02 2.46
C LEU A 143 -5.49 10.51 2.29
N SER A 144 -4.34 10.98 2.74
CA SER A 144 -3.84 12.33 2.50
C SER A 144 -2.61 12.29 1.62
N ILE A 145 -2.55 13.18 0.62
CA ILE A 145 -1.42 13.35 -0.30
C ILE A 145 -1.04 14.83 -0.30
N GLY A 146 0.15 15.15 0.21
CA GLY A 146 0.60 16.54 0.38
C GLY A 146 -0.29 17.32 1.35
N ARG A 147 -0.94 18.39 0.85
CA ARG A 147 -1.92 19.17 1.63
C ARG A 147 -3.36 18.73 1.40
N ASP A 148 -3.57 17.85 0.43
CA ASP A 148 -4.90 17.40 0.05
C ASP A 148 -5.27 16.14 0.84
N SER A 149 -6.53 16.09 1.27
CA SER A 149 -7.05 14.99 2.09
C SER A 149 -8.29 14.42 1.44
N TYR A 150 -8.25 13.13 1.13
CA TYR A 150 -9.33 12.37 0.51
C TYR A 150 -10.06 11.55 1.59
N TYR A 151 -11.32 11.91 1.83
CA TYR A 151 -12.22 11.24 2.79
C TYR A 151 -13.27 10.35 2.12
N ALA A 152 -13.35 10.38 0.79
CA ALA A 152 -14.42 9.70 0.07
C ALA A 152 -14.15 8.18 0.02
N SER A 153 -15.17 7.37 0.27
CA SER A 153 -15.14 5.93 -0.01
C SER A 153 -15.18 5.71 -1.52
N GLU A 154 -14.09 6.00 -2.22
CA GLU A 154 -14.01 5.80 -3.65
C GLU A 154 -13.49 4.41 -3.98
N ALA A 155 -14.14 3.78 -4.95
CA ALA A 155 -13.65 2.58 -5.59
C ALA A 155 -13.35 2.92 -7.06
N ARG A 156 -12.09 2.73 -7.47
CA ARG A 156 -11.68 2.94 -8.86
C ARG A 156 -10.99 1.70 -9.39
N ALA A 157 -11.46 1.19 -10.52
CA ALA A 157 -10.79 0.14 -11.27
C ALA A 157 -9.98 0.75 -12.43
N GLY A 158 -8.73 0.34 -12.55
CA GLY A 158 -7.82 0.74 -13.62
C GLY A 158 -7.48 -0.42 -14.55
N LEU A 159 -6.91 -0.10 -15.71
CA LEU A 159 -6.44 -1.07 -16.70
C LEU A 159 -4.93 -1.33 -16.60
N ASN A 160 -4.18 -0.46 -15.93
CA ASN A 160 -2.71 -0.48 -15.90
C ASN A 160 -2.17 -0.23 -14.49
N GLU A 161 -1.88 1.01 -14.12
CA GLU A 161 -1.03 1.35 -12.99
C GLU A 161 -1.71 2.30 -12.00
N LEU A 162 -1.25 2.21 -10.74
CA LEU A 162 -1.58 3.14 -9.68
C LEU A 162 -0.39 4.05 -9.45
N THR A 163 -0.56 5.33 -9.78
CA THR A 163 0.51 6.32 -9.70
C THR A 163 0.09 7.48 -8.81
N PHE A 164 0.87 7.73 -7.76
CA PHE A 164 0.73 8.92 -6.93
C PHE A 164 1.34 10.14 -7.62
N THR A 165 0.60 11.24 -7.69
CA THR A 165 1.06 12.51 -8.25
C THR A 165 0.80 13.64 -7.27
N PRO A 166 1.47 14.80 -7.42
CA PRO A 166 1.16 15.98 -6.61
C PRO A 166 -0.30 16.44 -6.70
N SER A 167 -1.03 16.07 -7.76
CA SER A 167 -2.45 16.40 -7.96
C SER A 167 -3.40 15.31 -7.45
N GLY A 168 -2.87 14.26 -6.82
CA GLY A 168 -3.63 13.12 -6.32
C GLY A 168 -3.29 11.82 -7.02
N LEU A 169 -4.20 10.86 -6.91
CA LEU A 169 -3.99 9.50 -7.39
C LEU A 169 -4.50 9.33 -8.83
N VAL A 170 -3.64 8.81 -9.70
CA VAL A 170 -3.97 8.44 -11.08
C VAL A 170 -4.09 6.93 -11.18
N VAL A 171 -5.20 6.48 -11.76
CA VAL A 171 -5.51 5.07 -12.03
C VAL A 171 -5.68 4.99 -13.55
N ALA A 172 -4.68 4.45 -14.24
CA ALA A 172 -4.68 4.29 -15.70
C ALA A 172 -5.22 2.92 -16.12
#